data_AF-A0A8H3FWY1-F1
#
_entry.id   AF-A0A8H3FWY1-F1
#
_cell.length_a   1.000
_cell.length_b   1.000
_cell.length_c   1.000
_cell.angle_alpha   90.00
_cell.angle_beta   90.00
_cell.angle_gamma   90.00
#
_symmetry.space_group_name_H-M   'P 1'
#
loop_
_entity.id
_entity.type
_entity.pdbx_description
1 polymer ?
#
loop_
_entity_poly.entity_id
_entity_poly.type
_entity_poly.pdbx_seq_one_letter_code
_entity_poly.pdbx_strand_id
1 'polypeptide(L)'
;MVTLLGFFFILTNVICLEIWIPDLVGPGPSWLYYSFAVGLWMYSTMDNVDGKQARRTGQSSGLGELFDHGIDSLNCTLASLCETAALALGPTPKGVFTALIPCLPMFFSTWETYHTHTLYLGYFNGPTEGLILACTVMILSGYYGPHIWHHPISDLVGHSEIIGHNSMIDLWIPIILGTFFVAHLPACVYNVVRARREQGLPVAPVFLEWTPIAVYTASIYAWLYSPYSTLMRENRLVLFCMTMSFVFGRMTTKIILAHLTRQPFPYWTVMLIPLVGGAVLGNLPRIGLSPVTVEVELWYLRAYFMFAIVVYFRWALLVINSICAYLGINCLTITKKPAPGQGTVGEKSVSNGFAPEKHVPNGRAVQKGD
;
A
#
# COMPACT_ATOMS: atom_id res chain seq x y z
N MET A 1 -7.21 13.83 -9.30
CA MET A 1 -7.69 13.26 -10.60
C MET A 1 -6.61 12.45 -11.30
N VAL A 2 -5.39 12.96 -11.42
CA VAL A 2 -4.29 12.26 -12.12
C VAL A 2 -3.97 10.90 -11.45
N THR A 3 -3.75 10.86 -10.13
CA THR A 3 -3.55 9.60 -9.38
C THR A 3 -4.70 8.60 -9.57
N LEU A 4 -5.95 9.09 -9.58
CA LEU A 4 -7.13 8.24 -9.78
C LEU A 4 -7.16 7.60 -11.18
N LEU A 5 -6.73 8.33 -12.22
CA LEU A 5 -6.60 7.78 -13.57
C LEU A 5 -5.54 6.68 -13.61
N GLY A 6 -4.41 6.87 -12.93
CA GLY A 6 -3.38 5.84 -12.77
C GLY A 6 -3.93 4.60 -12.09
N PHE A 7 -4.70 4.77 -11.02
CA PHE A 7 -5.31 3.68 -10.27
C PHE A 7 -6.30 2.85 -11.09
N PHE A 8 -7.03 3.44 -12.03
CA PHE A 8 -7.91 2.67 -12.92
C PHE A 8 -7.16 1.64 -13.77
N PHE A 9 -5.91 1.89 -14.16
CA PHE A 9 -5.11 0.87 -14.85
C PHE A 9 -4.87 -0.36 -13.97
N ILE A 10 -4.61 -0.17 -12.68
CA ILE A 10 -4.42 -1.27 -11.73
C ILE A 10 -5.73 -2.02 -11.53
N LEU A 11 -6.85 -1.32 -11.38
CA LEU A 11 -8.17 -1.96 -11.27
C LEU A 11 -8.49 -2.80 -12.51
N THR A 12 -8.23 -2.29 -13.70
CA THR A 12 -8.38 -3.05 -14.95
C THR A 12 -7.48 -4.29 -14.94
N ASN A 13 -6.22 -4.17 -14.52
CA ASN A 13 -5.31 -5.31 -14.43
C ASN A 13 -5.80 -6.38 -13.44
N VAL A 14 -6.30 -5.99 -12.26
CA VAL A 14 -6.87 -6.94 -11.29
C VAL A 14 -8.12 -7.63 -11.85
N ILE A 15 -8.98 -6.90 -12.57
CA ILE A 15 -10.14 -7.50 -13.26
C ILE A 15 -9.68 -8.51 -14.32
N CYS A 16 -8.70 -8.15 -15.15
CA CYS A 16 -8.15 -9.06 -16.14
C CYS A 16 -7.48 -10.28 -15.49
N LEU A 17 -6.77 -10.10 -14.38
CA LEU A 17 -6.18 -11.17 -13.59
C LEU A 17 -7.26 -12.17 -13.14
N GLU A 18 -8.37 -11.69 -12.55
CA GLU A 18 -9.46 -12.57 -12.09
C GLU A 18 -10.15 -13.31 -13.25
N ILE A 19 -10.22 -12.70 -14.44
CA ILE A 19 -10.82 -13.34 -15.62
C ILE A 19 -9.93 -14.42 -16.21
N TRP A 20 -8.62 -14.16 -16.31
CA TRP A 20 -7.70 -14.99 -17.10
C TRP A 20 -6.82 -15.93 -16.26
N ILE A 21 -6.45 -15.54 -15.04
CA ILE A 21 -5.58 -16.31 -14.12
C ILE A 21 -6.03 -16.17 -12.64
N PRO A 22 -7.29 -16.53 -12.31
CA PRO A 22 -7.82 -16.39 -10.95
C PRO A 22 -7.09 -17.25 -9.91
N ASP A 23 -6.30 -18.24 -10.34
CA ASP A 23 -5.47 -19.07 -9.47
C ASP A 23 -4.10 -18.47 -9.13
N LEU A 24 -3.70 -17.37 -9.78
CA LEU A 24 -2.39 -16.73 -9.63
C LEU A 24 -1.20 -17.64 -9.98
N VAL A 25 -1.42 -18.76 -10.68
CA VAL A 25 -0.37 -19.71 -11.11
C VAL A 25 -0.09 -19.55 -12.59
N GLY A 26 -1.12 -19.48 -13.43
CA GLY A 26 -0.96 -19.36 -14.88
C GLY A 26 -0.39 -20.61 -15.56
N PRO A 27 0.12 -20.50 -16.81
CA PRO A 27 0.28 -19.26 -17.55
C PRO A 27 -1.04 -18.76 -18.16
N GLY A 28 -1.36 -17.48 -17.91
CA GLY A 28 -2.29 -16.72 -18.74
C GLY A 28 -1.67 -16.30 -20.08
N PRO A 29 -2.45 -15.64 -20.96
CA PRO A 29 -1.92 -15.15 -22.24
C PRO A 29 -0.84 -14.09 -22.02
N SER A 30 0.25 -14.13 -22.80
CA SER A 30 1.42 -13.25 -22.62
C SER A 30 1.10 -11.75 -22.53
N TRP A 31 0.12 -11.27 -23.31
CA TRP A 31 -0.31 -9.86 -23.29
C TRP A 31 -0.75 -9.40 -21.90
N LEU A 32 -1.26 -10.30 -21.06
CA LEU A 32 -1.75 -10.01 -19.71
C LEU A 32 -0.62 -9.55 -18.78
N TYR A 33 0.53 -10.22 -18.81
CA TYR A 33 1.68 -9.79 -17.99
C TYR A 33 2.27 -8.47 -18.50
N TYR A 34 2.30 -8.26 -19.82
CA TYR A 34 2.65 -6.95 -20.37
C TYR A 34 1.66 -5.86 -19.95
N SER A 35 0.36 -6.17 -19.87
CA SER A 35 -0.64 -5.21 -19.38
C SER A 35 -0.44 -4.88 -17.90
N PHE A 36 -0.01 -5.86 -17.09
CA PHE A 36 0.38 -5.61 -15.69
C PHE A 36 1.51 -4.59 -15.61
N ALA A 37 2.59 -4.79 -16.37
CA ALA A 37 3.71 -3.85 -16.41
C ALA A 37 3.29 -2.45 -16.88
N VAL A 38 2.49 -2.36 -17.95
CA VAL A 38 1.98 -1.09 -18.46
C VAL A 38 1.13 -0.40 -17.40
N GLY A 39 0.20 -1.11 -16.77
CA GLY A 39 -0.67 -0.49 -15.77
C GLY A 39 0.07 -0.04 -14.53
N LEU A 40 1.07 -0.80 -14.06
CA LEU A 40 1.92 -0.39 -12.95
C LEU A 40 2.79 0.83 -13.30
N TRP A 41 3.34 0.86 -14.51
CA TRP A 41 4.11 2.00 -15.01
C TRP A 41 3.24 3.26 -15.16
N MET A 42 2.04 3.12 -15.71
CA MET A 42 1.09 4.23 -15.84
C MET A 42 0.64 4.75 -14.47
N TYR A 43 0.37 3.85 -13.52
CA TYR A 43 0.11 4.22 -12.13
C TYR A 43 1.25 5.07 -11.56
N SER A 44 2.47 4.50 -11.55
CA SER A 44 3.67 5.14 -11.00
C SER A 44 3.93 6.51 -11.64
N THR A 45 3.77 6.60 -12.97
CA THR A 45 3.98 7.86 -13.70
C THR A 45 2.94 8.91 -13.29
N MET A 46 1.66 8.54 -13.23
CA MET A 46 0.59 9.47 -12.91
C MET A 46 0.64 9.95 -11.46
N ASP A 47 0.94 9.04 -10.54
CA ASP A 47 1.23 9.31 -9.13
C ASP A 47 2.35 10.37 -8.99
N ASN A 48 3.54 10.12 -9.55
CA ASN A 48 4.66 11.07 -9.48
C ASN A 48 4.43 12.42 -10.19
N VAL A 49 3.45 12.52 -11.09
CA VAL A 49 3.12 13.75 -11.83
C VAL A 49 2.05 14.57 -11.11
N ASP A 50 1.25 13.97 -10.24
CA ASP A 50 0.08 14.62 -9.65
C ASP A 50 0.47 15.85 -8.79
N GLY A 51 1.52 15.74 -7.97
CA GLY A 51 1.99 16.78 -7.08
C GLY A 51 2.72 17.88 -7.83
N LYS A 52 3.44 17.52 -8.90
CA LYS A 52 4.02 18.50 -9.85
C LYS A 52 2.92 19.30 -10.52
N GLN A 53 1.85 18.64 -10.94
CA GLN A 53 0.69 19.30 -11.55
C GLN A 53 -0.08 20.16 -10.53
N ALA A 54 -0.25 19.68 -9.29
CA ALA A 54 -0.87 20.44 -8.21
C ALA A 54 -0.08 21.72 -7.91
N ARG A 55 1.25 21.65 -7.82
CA ARG A 55 2.11 22.85 -7.66
C ARG A 55 2.01 23.80 -8.85
N ARG A 56 2.07 23.28 -10.08
CA ARG A 56 1.96 24.08 -11.31
C ARG A 56 0.63 24.83 -11.42
N THR A 57 -0.45 24.23 -10.95
CA THR A 57 -1.81 24.80 -11.01
C THR A 57 -2.23 25.53 -9.74
N GLY A 58 -1.36 25.59 -8.73
CA GLY A 58 -1.65 26.21 -7.43
C GLY A 58 -2.75 25.50 -6.63
N GLN A 59 -2.90 24.18 -6.81
CA GLN A 59 -3.92 23.33 -6.17
C GLN A 59 -3.36 22.42 -5.07
N SER A 60 -2.12 22.64 -4.62
CA SER A 60 -1.54 21.89 -3.50
C SER A 60 -2.35 22.09 -2.23
N SER A 61 -2.78 20.98 -1.60
CA SER A 61 -3.60 20.98 -0.38
C SER A 61 -3.42 19.65 0.37
N GLY A 62 -3.73 19.65 1.67
CA GLY A 62 -3.75 18.40 2.45
C GLY A 62 -4.79 17.39 1.95
N LEU A 63 -5.86 17.84 1.26
CA LEU A 63 -6.77 16.92 0.56
C LEU A 63 -6.06 16.15 -0.55
N GLY A 64 -5.22 16.85 -1.32
CA GLY A 64 -4.41 16.23 -2.37
C GLY A 64 -3.52 15.14 -1.80
N GLU A 65 -2.77 15.44 -0.73
CA GLU A 65 -1.91 14.48 -0.04
C GLU A 65 -2.70 13.28 0.53
N LEU A 66 -3.85 13.54 1.18
CA LEU A 66 -4.71 12.47 1.70
C LEU A 66 -5.22 11.56 0.58
N PHE A 67 -5.58 12.15 -0.56
CA PHE A 67 -6.11 11.43 -1.70
C PHE A 67 -5.03 10.59 -2.35
N ASP A 68 -3.86 11.17 -2.61
CA ASP A 68 -2.73 10.55 -3.30
C ASP A 68 -2.19 9.33 -2.52
N HIS A 69 -1.69 9.57 -1.31
CA HIS A 69 -1.21 8.51 -0.43
C HIS A 69 -2.31 7.51 -0.02
N GLY A 70 -3.57 7.95 -0.03
CA GLY A 70 -4.72 7.08 0.20
C GLY A 70 -4.91 6.06 -0.92
N ILE A 71 -4.73 6.48 -2.18
CA ILE A 71 -4.74 5.60 -3.34
C ILE A 71 -3.50 4.69 -3.35
N ASP A 72 -2.32 5.18 -3.00
CA ASP A 72 -1.10 4.35 -2.82
C ASP A 72 -1.33 3.20 -1.87
N SER A 73 -2.02 3.48 -0.76
CA SER A 73 -2.31 2.47 0.24
C SER A 73 -3.22 1.37 -0.29
N LEU A 74 -4.23 1.71 -1.09
CA LEU A 74 -5.06 0.70 -1.76
C LEU A 74 -4.22 -0.10 -2.77
N ASN A 75 -3.39 0.61 -3.53
CA ASN A 75 -2.59 0.04 -4.60
C ASN A 75 -1.54 -0.96 -4.11
N CYS A 76 -1.01 -0.79 -2.90
CA CYS A 76 -0.02 -1.67 -2.27
C CYS A 76 -0.36 -3.16 -2.46
N THR A 77 -1.60 -3.55 -2.17
CA THR A 77 -2.02 -4.96 -2.29
C THR A 77 -2.44 -5.32 -3.73
N LEU A 78 -3.09 -4.40 -4.45
CA LEU A 78 -3.66 -4.67 -5.78
C LEU A 78 -2.58 -4.81 -6.87
N ALA A 79 -1.61 -3.91 -6.89
CA ALA A 79 -0.45 -4.03 -7.78
C ALA A 79 0.38 -5.27 -7.45
N SER A 80 0.59 -5.55 -6.16
CA SER A 80 1.35 -6.73 -5.73
C SER A 80 0.64 -8.06 -5.98
N LEU A 81 -0.69 -8.04 -6.13
CA LEU A 81 -1.45 -9.21 -6.59
C LEU A 81 -1.14 -9.53 -8.06
N CYS A 82 -0.97 -8.50 -8.90
CA CYS A 82 -0.51 -8.67 -10.28
C CYS A 82 0.92 -9.24 -10.33
N GLU A 83 1.80 -8.76 -9.43
CA GLU A 83 3.16 -9.30 -9.27
C GLU A 83 3.14 -10.77 -8.82
N THR A 84 2.26 -11.11 -7.89
CA THR A 84 2.06 -12.48 -7.40
C THR A 84 1.69 -13.44 -8.55
N ALA A 85 0.85 -12.97 -9.47
CA ALA A 85 0.47 -13.72 -10.66
C ALA A 85 1.62 -13.79 -11.69
N ALA A 86 2.36 -12.70 -11.89
CA ALA A 86 3.53 -12.67 -12.76
C ALA A 86 4.64 -13.62 -12.29
N LEU A 87 4.73 -13.88 -10.99
CA LEU A 87 5.66 -14.84 -10.40
C LEU A 87 5.11 -16.28 -10.30
N ALA A 88 3.88 -16.54 -10.79
CA ALA A 88 3.21 -17.85 -10.68
C ALA A 88 3.18 -18.42 -9.25
N LEU A 89 2.91 -17.58 -8.25
CA LEU A 89 3.02 -18.00 -6.84
C LEU A 89 1.78 -18.71 -6.31
N GLY A 90 0.61 -18.52 -6.94
CA GLY A 90 -0.64 -19.14 -6.51
C GLY A 90 -1.11 -18.72 -5.10
N PRO A 91 -2.17 -19.37 -4.58
CA PRO A 91 -2.60 -19.24 -3.18
C PRO A 91 -1.67 -20.01 -2.23
N THR A 92 -0.37 -19.70 -2.25
CA THR A 92 0.67 -20.32 -1.40
C THR A 92 1.17 -19.34 -0.33
N PRO A 93 1.91 -19.79 0.70
CA PRO A 93 2.59 -18.89 1.64
C PRO A 93 3.40 -17.78 0.95
N LYS A 94 4.12 -18.15 -0.12
CA LYS A 94 4.92 -17.19 -0.89
C LYS A 94 4.01 -16.20 -1.63
N GLY A 95 2.89 -16.64 -2.18
CA GLY A 95 1.92 -15.77 -2.84
C GLY A 95 1.24 -14.80 -1.88
N VAL A 96 0.80 -15.26 -0.70
CA VAL A 96 0.25 -14.41 0.37
C VAL A 96 1.26 -13.35 0.81
N PHE A 97 2.52 -13.78 1.02
CA PHE A 97 3.61 -12.87 1.37
C PHE A 97 3.81 -11.80 0.30
N THR A 98 4.00 -12.19 -0.96
CA THR A 98 4.23 -11.25 -2.07
C THR A 98 3.06 -10.30 -2.23
N ALA A 99 1.81 -10.77 -2.16
CA ALA A 99 0.64 -9.91 -2.34
C ALA A 99 0.47 -8.85 -1.25
N LEU A 100 0.95 -9.10 -0.03
CA LEU A 100 0.68 -8.24 1.14
C LEU A 100 1.92 -7.52 1.68
N ILE A 101 3.14 -7.93 1.33
CA ILE A 101 4.37 -7.34 1.85
C ILE A 101 4.48 -5.83 1.62
N PRO A 102 3.99 -5.21 0.52
CA PRO A 102 4.09 -3.75 0.35
C PRO A 102 3.33 -2.94 1.40
N CYS A 103 2.38 -3.55 2.11
CA CYS A 103 1.69 -2.92 3.24
C CYS A 103 2.67 -2.52 4.36
N LEU A 104 3.73 -3.30 4.61
CA LEU A 104 4.70 -2.98 5.66
C LEU A 104 5.48 -1.69 5.37
N PRO A 105 6.24 -1.55 4.26
CA PRO A 105 6.95 -0.32 3.98
C PRO A 105 6.01 0.88 3.87
N MET A 106 4.81 0.72 3.29
CA MET A 106 3.82 1.81 3.23
C MET A 106 3.36 2.25 4.62
N PHE A 107 3.10 1.32 5.54
CA PHE A 107 2.73 1.65 6.91
C PHE A 107 3.85 2.42 7.62
N PHE A 108 5.10 1.94 7.53
CA PHE A 108 6.23 2.58 8.21
C PHE A 108 6.59 3.93 7.63
N SER A 109 6.48 4.13 6.31
CA SER A 109 6.62 5.47 5.70
C SER A 109 5.50 6.41 6.16
N THR A 110 4.25 5.92 6.23
CA THR A 110 3.12 6.73 6.71
C THR A 110 3.28 7.11 8.19
N TRP A 111 3.75 6.16 9.02
CA TRP A 111 4.06 6.38 10.42
C TRP A 111 5.22 7.35 10.61
N GLU A 112 6.26 7.27 9.78
CA GLU A 112 7.36 8.23 9.75
C GLU A 112 6.86 9.64 9.41
N THR A 113 6.07 9.80 8.36
CA THR A 113 5.48 11.08 7.95
C THR A 113 4.60 11.67 9.05
N TYR A 114 3.88 10.84 9.80
CA TYR A 114 3.07 11.31 10.93
C TYR A 114 3.90 12.10 11.97
N HIS A 115 5.11 11.63 12.31
CA HIS A 115 5.98 12.26 13.31
C HIS A 115 6.91 13.34 12.75
N THR A 116 7.38 13.14 11.52
CA THR A 116 8.37 14.02 10.90
C THR A 116 7.73 15.17 10.11
N HIS A 117 6.46 15.02 9.75
CA HIS A 117 5.71 15.91 8.87
C HIS A 117 6.35 16.10 7.48
N THR A 118 7.11 15.13 7.02
CA THR A 118 7.73 15.11 5.69
C THR A 118 7.85 13.68 5.22
N LEU A 119 7.48 13.40 3.98
CA LEU A 119 7.70 12.08 3.40
C LEU A 119 9.15 11.97 2.92
N TYR A 120 9.95 11.15 3.60
CA TYR A 120 11.33 10.88 3.20
C TYR A 120 11.38 9.76 2.17
N LEU A 121 11.67 10.12 0.92
CA LEU A 121 12.04 9.16 -0.12
C LEU A 121 13.57 9.18 -0.27
N GLY A 122 14.23 8.10 0.16
CA GLY A 122 15.67 7.93 -0.04
C GLY A 122 16.04 7.88 -1.53
N TYR A 123 17.34 8.03 -1.83
CA TYR A 123 17.86 7.87 -3.20
C TYR A 123 17.45 6.54 -3.83
N PHE A 124 17.47 5.49 -3.02
CA PHE A 124 16.86 4.20 -3.31
C PHE A 124 15.60 4.08 -2.47
N ASN A 125 14.45 3.92 -3.11
CA ASN A 125 13.15 3.85 -2.47
C ASN A 125 12.23 2.86 -3.17
N GLY A 126 11.31 2.26 -2.40
CA GLY A 126 10.32 1.32 -2.95
C GLY A 126 9.53 1.87 -4.14
N PRO A 127 8.97 3.10 -4.07
CA PRO A 127 8.18 3.69 -5.15
C PRO A 127 8.90 3.90 -6.48
N THR A 128 10.24 3.89 -6.51
CA THR A 128 11.03 4.04 -7.74
C THR A 128 11.64 2.71 -8.17
N GLU A 129 12.63 2.22 -7.43
CA GLU A 129 13.37 1.01 -7.82
C GLU A 129 12.53 -0.26 -7.68
N GLY A 130 11.68 -0.33 -6.66
CA GLY A 130 10.78 -1.46 -6.45
C GLY A 130 9.76 -1.60 -7.59
N LEU A 131 9.21 -0.48 -8.06
CA LEU A 131 8.26 -0.49 -9.18
C LEU A 131 8.94 -0.79 -10.52
N ILE A 132 10.16 -0.30 -10.75
CA ILE A 132 10.95 -0.67 -11.94
C ILE A 132 11.26 -2.18 -11.95
N LEU A 133 11.65 -2.73 -10.79
CA LEU A 133 11.90 -4.16 -10.65
C LEU A 133 10.62 -4.97 -10.92
N ALA A 134 9.49 -4.59 -10.32
CA ALA A 134 8.21 -5.26 -10.55
C ALA A 134 7.78 -5.20 -12.03
N CYS A 135 7.87 -4.03 -12.68
CA CYS A 135 7.63 -3.92 -14.12
C CYS A 135 8.54 -4.83 -14.95
N THR A 136 9.82 -4.94 -14.55
CA THR A 136 10.78 -5.83 -15.22
C THR A 136 10.37 -7.29 -15.07
N VAL A 137 9.98 -7.71 -13.86
CA VAL A 137 9.46 -9.06 -13.59
C VAL A 137 8.25 -9.35 -14.47
N MET A 138 7.26 -8.45 -14.48
CA MET A 138 6.04 -8.58 -15.29
C MET A 138 6.34 -8.71 -16.80
N ILE A 139 7.29 -7.91 -17.33
CA ILE A 139 7.72 -7.99 -18.73
C ILE A 139 8.38 -9.33 -19.04
N LEU A 140 9.31 -9.78 -18.17
CA LEU A 140 10.01 -11.05 -18.35
C LEU A 140 9.04 -12.24 -18.28
N SER A 141 8.06 -12.20 -17.38
CA SER A 141 6.96 -13.18 -17.33
C SER A 141 6.09 -13.17 -18.59
N GLY A 142 5.89 -12.00 -19.20
CA GLY A 142 5.20 -11.89 -20.50
C GLY A 142 5.96 -12.54 -21.65
N TYR A 143 7.29 -12.40 -21.64
CA TYR A 143 8.16 -12.90 -22.73
C TYR A 143 8.46 -14.38 -22.61
N TYR A 144 8.91 -14.84 -21.45
CA TYR A 144 9.34 -16.23 -21.23
C TYR A 144 8.29 -17.11 -20.53
N GLY A 145 7.22 -16.51 -20.01
CA GLY A 145 6.26 -17.18 -19.14
C GLY A 145 6.60 -17.02 -17.65
N PRO A 146 5.61 -17.03 -16.74
CA PRO A 146 5.84 -16.78 -15.31
C PRO A 146 6.57 -17.94 -14.60
N HIS A 147 6.67 -19.12 -15.22
CA HIS A 147 7.37 -20.26 -14.61
C HIS A 147 8.90 -20.13 -14.67
N ILE A 148 9.45 -19.15 -15.40
CA ILE A 148 10.89 -18.90 -15.42
C ILE A 148 11.49 -18.69 -14.02
N TRP A 149 10.72 -18.08 -13.12
CA TRP A 149 11.17 -17.73 -11.78
C TRP A 149 11.41 -18.96 -10.89
N HIS A 150 10.83 -20.10 -11.28
CA HIS A 150 10.91 -21.37 -10.56
C HIS A 150 12.02 -22.28 -11.07
N HIS A 151 12.67 -21.94 -12.19
CA HIS A 151 13.84 -22.68 -12.66
C HIS A 151 15.04 -22.45 -11.73
N PRO A 152 15.86 -23.48 -11.48
CA PRO A 152 17.12 -23.31 -10.76
C PRO A 152 17.98 -22.24 -11.41
N ILE A 153 18.54 -21.34 -10.60
CA ILE A 153 19.41 -20.26 -11.09
C ILE A 153 20.66 -20.86 -11.77
N SER A 154 21.13 -22.02 -11.30
CA SER A 154 22.24 -22.76 -11.88
C SER A 154 22.08 -23.09 -13.36
N ASP A 155 20.84 -23.26 -13.83
CA ASP A 155 20.55 -23.61 -15.22
C ASP A 155 20.79 -22.42 -16.16
N LEU A 156 20.79 -21.19 -15.62
CA LEU A 156 21.04 -19.95 -16.37
C LEU A 156 22.50 -19.50 -16.32
N VAL A 157 23.16 -19.60 -15.16
CA VAL A 157 24.50 -19.03 -14.93
C VAL A 157 25.61 -20.07 -14.69
N GLY A 158 25.28 -21.37 -14.68
CA GLY A 158 26.22 -22.43 -14.30
C GLY A 158 26.51 -22.45 -12.79
N HIS A 159 27.59 -23.12 -12.39
CA HIS A 159 28.08 -23.15 -10.99
C HIS A 159 27.09 -23.72 -9.95
N SER A 160 26.46 -24.86 -10.27
CA SER A 160 25.59 -25.61 -9.34
C SER A 160 26.25 -25.93 -7.99
N GLU A 161 27.57 -26.14 -7.97
CA GLU A 161 28.38 -26.39 -6.76
C GLU A 161 28.33 -25.23 -5.74
N ILE A 162 28.05 -23.99 -6.19
CA ILE A 162 28.06 -22.78 -5.35
C ILE A 162 26.64 -22.26 -5.11
N ILE A 163 25.82 -22.24 -6.15
CA ILE A 163 24.47 -21.64 -6.13
C ILE A 163 23.42 -22.65 -5.63
N GLY A 164 23.73 -23.94 -5.73
CA GLY A 164 22.81 -25.02 -5.44
C GLY A 164 21.65 -25.07 -6.44
N HIS A 165 20.56 -25.73 -6.04
CA HIS A 165 19.34 -25.87 -6.84
C HIS A 165 18.28 -24.79 -6.54
N ASN A 166 18.69 -23.67 -5.93
CA ASN A 166 17.77 -22.60 -5.57
C ASN A 166 17.26 -21.87 -6.81
N SER A 167 15.95 -21.63 -6.85
CA SER A 167 15.31 -20.76 -7.85
C SER A 167 15.28 -19.30 -7.38
N MET A 168 14.91 -18.38 -8.28
CA MET A 168 14.70 -16.97 -7.91
C MET A 168 13.62 -16.81 -6.84
N ILE A 169 12.56 -17.63 -6.90
CA ILE A 169 11.48 -17.62 -5.90
C ILE A 169 11.94 -18.11 -4.52
N ASP A 170 12.99 -18.93 -4.43
CA ASP A 170 13.53 -19.37 -3.14
C ASP A 170 14.32 -18.26 -2.42
N LEU A 171 14.95 -17.38 -3.19
CA LEU A 171 15.66 -16.20 -2.66
C LEU A 171 14.75 -14.97 -2.48
N TRP A 172 13.57 -14.98 -3.08
CA TRP A 172 12.64 -13.83 -3.12
C TRP A 172 12.27 -13.28 -1.73
N ILE A 173 11.78 -14.14 -0.83
CA ILE A 173 11.36 -13.72 0.52
C ILE A 173 12.56 -13.20 1.34
N PRO A 174 13.70 -13.92 1.44
CA PRO A 174 14.89 -13.41 2.12
C PRO A 174 15.37 -12.06 1.60
N ILE A 175 15.38 -11.83 0.28
CA ILE A 175 15.81 -10.57 -0.32
C ILE A 175 14.88 -9.42 0.09
N ILE A 176 13.56 -9.63 -0.01
CA ILE A 176 12.58 -8.59 0.33
C ILE A 176 12.60 -8.28 1.83
N LEU A 177 12.57 -9.31 2.68
CA LEU A 177 12.65 -9.14 4.13
C LEU A 177 13.97 -8.50 4.55
N GLY A 178 15.09 -8.93 3.95
CA GLY A 178 16.41 -8.34 4.17
C GLY A 178 16.40 -6.85 3.83
N THR A 179 15.89 -6.48 2.65
CA THR A 179 15.77 -5.07 2.24
C THR A 179 14.90 -4.27 3.21
N PHE A 180 13.77 -4.82 3.63
CA PHE A 180 12.87 -4.15 4.57
C PHE A 180 13.51 -3.95 5.96
N PHE A 181 14.08 -5.01 6.55
CA PHE A 181 14.62 -4.96 7.92
C PHE A 181 16.00 -4.31 8.02
N VAL A 182 16.79 -4.28 6.95
CA VAL A 182 18.13 -3.68 6.95
C VAL A 182 18.11 -2.24 6.43
N ALA A 183 17.32 -1.94 5.40
CA ALA A 183 17.31 -0.61 4.79
C ALA A 183 16.11 0.24 5.22
N HIS A 184 14.89 -0.24 4.98
CA HIS A 184 13.67 0.59 5.11
C HIS A 184 13.30 0.88 6.58
N LEU A 185 13.02 -0.17 7.36
CA LEU A 185 12.54 -0.03 8.73
C LEU A 185 13.53 0.73 9.65
N PRO A 186 14.84 0.43 9.64
CA PRO A 186 15.79 1.18 10.46
C PRO A 186 15.85 2.68 10.12
N ALA A 187 15.72 3.03 8.83
CA ALA A 187 15.70 4.43 8.41
C ALA A 187 14.45 5.16 8.95
N CYS A 188 13.26 4.57 8.81
CA CYS A 188 12.03 5.13 9.39
C CYS A 188 12.14 5.31 10.90
N VAL A 189 12.63 4.29 11.62
CA VAL A 189 12.83 4.36 13.08
C VAL A 189 13.80 5.48 13.44
N TYR A 190 14.95 5.56 12.76
CA TYR A 190 15.94 6.61 13.01
C TYR A 190 15.34 8.01 12.84
N ASN A 191 14.61 8.25 11.75
CA ASN A 191 14.01 9.55 11.47
C ASN A 191 12.91 9.92 12.48
N VAL A 192 12.06 8.98 12.89
CA VAL A 192 11.06 9.22 13.95
C VAL A 192 11.74 9.51 15.30
N VAL A 193 12.74 8.72 15.68
CA VAL A 193 13.48 8.93 16.94
C VAL A 193 14.16 10.29 16.94
N ARG A 194 14.76 10.70 15.82
CA ARG A 194 15.37 12.02 15.66
C ARG A 194 14.34 13.13 15.82
N ALA A 195 13.23 13.07 15.07
CA ALA A 195 12.16 14.07 15.14
C ALA A 195 11.57 14.21 16.55
N ARG A 196 11.32 13.09 17.24
CA ARG A 196 10.83 13.07 18.63
C ARG A 196 11.82 13.73 19.59
N ARG A 197 13.11 13.44 19.46
CA ARG A 197 14.16 14.03 20.30
C ARG A 197 14.31 15.53 20.07
N GLU A 198 14.25 15.99 18.82
CA GLU A 198 14.26 17.41 18.47
C GLU A 198 13.05 18.17 19.06
N GLN A 199 11.92 17.49 19.20
CA GLN A 199 10.71 18.03 19.83
C GLN A 199 10.68 17.87 21.36
N GLY A 200 11.71 17.28 21.98
CA GLY A 200 11.75 17.02 23.42
C GLY A 200 10.71 15.99 23.90
N LEU A 201 10.22 15.11 23.02
CA LEU A 201 9.19 14.12 23.31
C LEU A 201 9.78 12.75 23.67
N PRO A 202 9.11 11.96 24.55
CA PRO A 202 9.59 10.64 24.92
C PRO A 202 9.58 9.68 23.73
N VAL A 203 10.62 8.85 23.56
CA VAL A 203 10.70 7.95 22.41
C VAL A 203 9.87 6.69 22.61
N ALA A 204 9.99 6.00 23.75
CA ALA A 204 9.42 4.66 23.94
C ALA A 204 7.92 4.49 23.54
N PRO A 205 7.00 5.44 23.81
CA PRO A 205 5.59 5.26 23.47
C PRO A 205 5.29 5.09 21.97
N VAL A 206 6.14 5.59 21.07
CA VAL A 206 5.88 5.53 19.62
C VAL A 206 5.83 4.10 19.09
N PHE A 207 6.48 3.15 19.76
CA PHE A 207 6.45 1.74 19.34
C PHE A 207 5.10 1.07 19.62
N LEU A 208 4.27 1.64 20.50
CA LEU A 208 2.88 1.20 20.66
C LEU A 208 2.03 1.52 19.42
N GLU A 209 2.44 2.50 18.63
CA GLU A 209 1.74 2.90 17.40
C GLU A 209 1.89 1.85 16.29
N TRP A 210 2.74 0.82 16.48
CA TRP A 210 2.82 -0.35 15.61
C TRP A 210 1.70 -1.36 15.86
N THR A 211 0.88 -1.16 16.90
CA THR A 211 -0.26 -2.04 17.23
C THR A 211 -1.20 -2.31 16.04
N PRO A 212 -1.61 -1.31 15.22
CA PRO A 212 -2.50 -1.56 14.09
C PRO A 212 -1.90 -2.52 13.06
N ILE A 213 -0.64 -2.32 12.68
CA ILE A 213 0.04 -3.19 11.70
C ILE A 213 0.32 -4.57 12.30
N ALA A 214 0.67 -4.64 13.58
CA ALA A 214 0.86 -5.91 14.27
C ALA A 214 -0.43 -6.73 14.32
N VAL A 215 -1.57 -6.12 14.68
CA VAL A 215 -2.88 -6.79 14.66
C VAL A 215 -3.26 -7.22 13.25
N TYR A 216 -3.07 -6.35 12.26
CA TYR A 216 -3.33 -6.65 10.85
C TYR A 216 -2.54 -7.88 10.37
N THR A 217 -1.21 -7.86 10.52
CA THR A 217 -0.33 -8.95 10.07
C THR A 217 -0.55 -10.24 10.87
N ALA A 218 -0.68 -10.15 12.20
CA ALA A 218 -0.91 -11.33 13.04
C ALA A 218 -2.26 -11.99 12.75
N SER A 219 -3.31 -11.21 12.47
CA SER A 219 -4.63 -11.75 12.14
C SER A 219 -4.66 -12.38 10.76
N ILE A 220 -3.99 -11.77 9.76
CA ILE A 220 -3.79 -12.40 8.43
C ILE A 220 -3.08 -13.75 8.59
N TYR A 221 -1.99 -13.78 9.37
CA TYR A 221 -1.25 -15.00 9.63
C TYR A 221 -2.13 -16.06 10.30
N ALA A 222 -2.79 -15.69 11.41
CA ALA A 222 -3.65 -16.61 12.14
C ALA A 222 -4.79 -17.14 11.28
N TRP A 223 -5.38 -16.33 10.40
CA TRP A 223 -6.46 -16.78 9.53
C TRP A 223 -5.94 -17.67 8.39
N LEU A 224 -5.08 -17.15 7.50
CA LEU A 224 -4.69 -17.86 6.28
C LEU A 224 -3.78 -19.07 6.53
N TYR A 225 -2.93 -19.02 7.55
CA TYR A 225 -1.99 -20.10 7.87
C TYR A 225 -2.54 -21.09 8.91
N SER A 226 -3.81 -20.92 9.32
CA SER A 226 -4.46 -21.97 10.10
C SER A 226 -4.62 -23.23 9.24
N PRO A 227 -4.25 -24.42 9.75
CA PRO A 227 -4.48 -25.68 9.04
C PRO A 227 -5.97 -25.97 8.83
N TYR A 228 -6.84 -25.24 9.55
CA TYR A 228 -8.29 -25.38 9.45
C TYR A 228 -8.93 -24.38 8.48
N SER A 229 -8.21 -23.33 8.06
CA SER A 229 -8.73 -22.39 7.06
C SER A 229 -8.79 -23.04 5.68
N THR A 230 -9.83 -22.72 4.94
CA THR A 230 -10.09 -23.21 3.59
C THR A 230 -9.70 -22.18 2.53
N LEU A 231 -9.46 -20.92 2.90
CA LEU A 231 -9.28 -19.80 1.96
C LEU A 231 -8.17 -20.02 0.92
N MET A 232 -7.00 -20.51 1.32
CA MET A 232 -5.91 -20.79 0.37
C MET A 232 -6.20 -22.03 -0.47
N ARG A 233 -6.70 -23.11 0.16
CA ARG A 233 -7.03 -24.38 -0.50
C ARG A 233 -8.11 -24.23 -1.57
N GLU A 234 -9.08 -23.36 -1.30
CA GLU A 234 -10.24 -23.08 -2.16
C GLU A 234 -10.02 -21.89 -3.10
N ASN A 235 -8.76 -21.48 -3.29
CA ASN A 235 -8.36 -20.38 -4.17
C ASN A 235 -9.13 -19.07 -3.94
N ARG A 236 -9.16 -18.60 -2.68
CA ARG A 236 -9.86 -17.35 -2.28
C ARG A 236 -8.91 -16.18 -2.04
N LEU A 237 -7.65 -16.30 -2.45
CA LEU A 237 -6.61 -15.30 -2.18
C LEU A 237 -6.91 -13.95 -2.85
N VAL A 238 -7.40 -13.93 -4.09
CA VAL A 238 -7.73 -12.66 -4.79
C VAL A 238 -8.78 -11.87 -4.00
N LEU A 239 -9.91 -12.49 -3.64
CA LEU A 239 -10.96 -11.85 -2.84
C LEU A 239 -10.44 -11.40 -1.46
N PHE A 240 -9.58 -12.19 -0.83
CA PHE A 240 -8.92 -11.82 0.42
C PHE A 240 -8.06 -10.57 0.26
N CYS A 241 -7.19 -10.53 -0.75
CA CYS A 241 -6.33 -9.39 -1.07
C CYS A 241 -7.13 -8.13 -1.43
N MET A 242 -8.22 -8.25 -2.19
CA MET A 242 -9.13 -7.14 -2.46
C MET A 242 -9.74 -6.58 -1.18
N THR A 243 -10.13 -7.45 -0.23
CA THR A 243 -10.64 -7.03 1.08
C THR A 243 -9.55 -6.33 1.88
N MET A 244 -8.35 -6.91 1.92
CA MET A 244 -7.21 -6.37 2.65
C MET A 244 -6.75 -5.02 2.10
N SER A 245 -6.86 -4.77 0.79
CA SER A 245 -6.59 -3.45 0.17
C SER A 245 -7.43 -2.35 0.85
N PHE A 246 -8.75 -2.55 1.01
CA PHE A 246 -9.60 -1.57 1.68
C PHE A 246 -9.31 -1.44 3.18
N VAL A 247 -9.03 -2.55 3.86
CA VAL A 247 -8.73 -2.56 5.30
C VAL A 247 -7.45 -1.79 5.60
N PHE A 248 -6.39 -2.09 4.83
CA PHE A 248 -5.11 -1.41 4.92
C PHE A 248 -5.21 0.06 4.50
N GLY A 249 -5.86 0.34 3.36
CA GLY A 249 -6.11 1.71 2.90
C GLY A 249 -6.87 2.54 3.94
N ARG A 250 -7.85 1.95 4.64
CA ARG A 250 -8.54 2.64 5.73
C ARG A 250 -7.59 2.94 6.89
N MET A 251 -6.72 2.01 7.26
CA MET A 251 -5.77 2.17 8.35
C MET A 251 -4.79 3.31 8.07
N THR A 252 -4.13 3.31 6.91
CA THR A 252 -3.15 4.34 6.52
C THR A 252 -3.81 5.71 6.34
N THR A 253 -4.96 5.79 5.68
CA THR A 253 -5.68 7.07 5.50
C THR A 253 -6.16 7.68 6.81
N LYS A 254 -6.40 6.90 7.87
CA LYS A 254 -6.59 7.46 9.22
C LYS A 254 -5.33 8.14 9.74
N ILE A 255 -4.17 7.50 9.56
CA ILE A 255 -2.87 8.03 10.02
C ILE A 255 -2.57 9.32 9.26
N ILE A 256 -2.75 9.33 7.93
CA ILE A 256 -2.57 10.52 7.08
C ILE A 256 -3.53 11.64 7.51
N LEU A 257 -4.82 11.35 7.72
CA LEU A 257 -5.76 12.35 8.20
C LEU A 257 -5.34 12.91 9.58
N ALA A 258 -4.90 12.05 10.50
CA ALA A 258 -4.45 12.46 11.82
C ALA A 258 -3.19 13.35 11.74
N HIS A 259 -2.26 13.03 10.85
CA HIS A 259 -1.11 13.87 10.52
C HIS A 259 -1.55 15.26 10.02
N LEU A 260 -2.39 15.30 8.98
CA LEU A 260 -2.85 16.54 8.34
C LEU A 260 -3.64 17.45 9.26
N THR A 261 -4.39 16.85 10.21
CA THR A 261 -5.24 17.57 11.15
C THR A 261 -4.63 17.71 12.54
N ARG A 262 -3.37 17.27 12.72
CA ARG A 262 -2.65 17.27 14.01
C ARG A 262 -3.41 16.58 15.15
N GLN A 263 -4.05 15.47 14.84
CA GLN A 263 -4.75 14.62 15.81
C GLN A 263 -3.82 13.57 16.42
N PRO A 264 -4.18 13.01 17.59
CA PRO A 264 -3.49 11.85 18.16
C PRO A 264 -3.45 10.66 17.20
N PHE A 265 -2.42 9.83 17.32
CA PHE A 265 -2.22 8.67 16.46
C PHE A 265 -3.43 7.71 16.53
N PRO A 266 -3.97 7.25 15.38
CA PRO A 266 -5.13 6.37 15.37
C PRO A 266 -4.74 4.90 15.53
N TYR A 267 -4.84 4.38 16.77
CA TYR A 267 -4.49 2.99 17.10
C TYR A 267 -5.46 1.91 16.58
N TRP A 268 -6.63 2.27 16.05
CA TRP A 268 -7.62 1.30 15.62
C TRP A 268 -8.45 1.77 14.43
N THR A 269 -8.83 0.82 13.57
CA THR A 269 -9.89 1.00 12.58
C THR A 269 -10.92 -0.12 12.73
N VAL A 270 -12.20 0.22 12.62
CA VAL A 270 -13.32 -0.74 12.73
C VAL A 270 -13.19 -1.89 11.72
N MET A 271 -12.49 -1.66 10.61
CA MET A 271 -12.23 -2.68 9.60
C MET A 271 -11.31 -3.80 10.07
N LEU A 272 -10.57 -3.66 11.17
CA LEU A 272 -9.78 -4.76 11.74
C LEU A 272 -10.67 -5.77 12.48
N ILE A 273 -11.89 -5.40 12.89
CA ILE A 273 -12.76 -6.29 13.68
C ILE A 273 -13.10 -7.58 12.93
N PRO A 274 -13.56 -7.56 11.66
CA PRO A 274 -13.84 -8.81 10.96
C PRO A 274 -12.57 -9.56 10.56
N LEU A 275 -11.42 -8.89 10.44
CA LEU A 275 -10.14 -9.60 10.22
C LEU A 275 -9.75 -10.42 11.46
N VAL A 276 -9.86 -9.83 12.66
CA VAL A 276 -9.66 -10.55 13.93
C VAL A 276 -10.73 -11.65 14.08
N GLY A 277 -11.98 -11.36 13.71
CA GLY A 277 -13.05 -12.35 13.72
C GLY A 277 -12.77 -13.55 12.82
N GLY A 278 -12.31 -13.31 11.58
CA GLY A 278 -11.89 -14.37 10.67
C GLY A 278 -10.71 -15.19 11.20
N ALA A 279 -9.73 -14.53 11.83
CA ALA A 279 -8.63 -15.21 12.52
C ALA A 279 -9.11 -16.12 13.66
N VAL A 280 -10.11 -15.70 14.43
CA VAL A 280 -10.73 -16.54 15.48
C VAL A 280 -11.50 -17.70 14.84
N LEU A 281 -12.34 -17.44 13.83
CA LEU A 281 -13.14 -18.44 13.13
C LEU A 281 -12.27 -19.55 12.51
N GLY A 282 -11.17 -19.17 11.85
CA GLY A 282 -10.20 -20.11 11.29
C GLY A 282 -9.46 -20.95 12.34
N ASN A 283 -9.54 -20.61 13.62
CA ASN A 283 -8.82 -21.28 14.71
C ASN A 283 -9.71 -21.87 15.81
N LEU A 284 -11.02 -21.93 15.61
CA LEU A 284 -11.95 -22.58 16.55
C LEU A 284 -11.52 -24.00 16.97
N PRO A 285 -10.97 -24.86 16.10
CA PRO A 285 -10.48 -26.18 16.51
C PRO A 285 -9.34 -26.17 17.53
N ARG A 286 -8.55 -25.10 17.60
CA ARG A 286 -7.47 -24.98 18.59
C ARG A 286 -8.00 -24.82 20.03
N ILE A 287 -9.28 -24.44 20.19
CA ILE A 287 -9.95 -24.27 21.48
C ILE A 287 -11.05 -25.32 21.70
N GLY A 288 -11.03 -26.43 20.94
CA GLY A 288 -11.95 -27.56 21.12
C GLY A 288 -13.32 -27.42 20.46
N LEU A 289 -13.49 -26.43 19.57
CA LEU A 289 -14.73 -26.23 18.80
C LEU A 289 -14.62 -26.82 17.39
N SER A 290 -15.75 -27.15 16.75
CA SER A 290 -15.73 -27.68 15.38
C SER A 290 -15.19 -26.66 14.37
N PRO A 291 -14.47 -27.09 13.31
CA PRO A 291 -14.06 -26.20 12.23
C PRO A 291 -15.27 -25.62 11.50
N VAL A 292 -15.12 -24.39 10.99
CA VAL A 292 -16.12 -23.80 10.10
C VAL A 292 -16.12 -24.52 8.75
N THR A 293 -17.28 -24.60 8.10
CA THR A 293 -17.37 -25.18 6.75
C THR A 293 -16.80 -24.22 5.70
N VAL A 294 -16.46 -24.75 4.53
CA VAL A 294 -15.96 -23.97 3.38
C VAL A 294 -16.93 -22.84 3.03
N GLU A 295 -18.23 -23.13 3.01
CA GLU A 295 -19.27 -22.17 2.66
C GLU A 295 -19.39 -21.05 3.68
N VAL A 296 -19.30 -21.37 4.98
CA VAL A 296 -19.37 -20.38 6.05
C VAL A 296 -18.17 -19.43 5.97
N GLU A 297 -16.96 -19.97 5.80
CA GLU A 297 -15.75 -19.14 5.70
C GLU A 297 -15.76 -18.25 4.44
N LEU A 298 -16.26 -18.77 3.31
CA LEU A 298 -16.43 -17.99 2.08
C LEU A 298 -17.47 -16.88 2.22
N TRP A 299 -18.64 -17.18 2.81
CA TRP A 299 -19.69 -16.18 3.04
C TRP A 299 -19.23 -15.11 4.03
N TYR A 300 -18.46 -15.50 5.05
CA TYR A 300 -17.83 -14.56 5.97
C TYR A 300 -16.89 -13.60 5.23
N LEU A 301 -16.01 -14.13 4.37
CA LEU A 301 -15.10 -13.30 3.58
C LEU A 301 -15.85 -12.37 2.62
N ARG A 302 -16.91 -12.84 1.95
CA ARG A 302 -17.75 -12.01 1.07
C ARG A 302 -18.47 -10.90 1.83
N ALA A 303 -19.04 -11.22 2.99
CA ALA A 303 -19.69 -10.22 3.85
C ALA A 303 -18.67 -9.19 4.33
N TYR A 304 -17.46 -9.64 4.69
CA TYR A 304 -16.37 -8.76 5.07
C TYR A 304 -15.93 -7.84 3.92
N PHE A 305 -15.79 -8.37 2.70
CA PHE A 305 -15.48 -7.56 1.53
C PHE A 305 -16.51 -6.45 1.29
N MET A 306 -17.80 -6.79 1.33
CA MET A 306 -18.87 -5.80 1.18
C MET A 306 -18.86 -4.76 2.31
N PHE A 307 -18.64 -5.20 3.55
CA PHE A 307 -18.47 -4.29 4.68
C PHE A 307 -17.28 -3.34 4.49
N ALA A 308 -16.13 -3.85 4.04
CA ALA A 308 -14.93 -3.05 3.81
C ALA A 308 -15.15 -1.99 2.73
N ILE A 309 -15.79 -2.35 1.60
CA ILE A 309 -16.19 -1.39 0.55
C ILE A 309 -17.07 -0.29 1.14
N VAL A 310 -18.19 -0.66 1.78
CA VAL A 310 -19.18 0.30 2.27
C VAL A 310 -18.55 1.27 3.28
N VAL A 311 -17.80 0.75 4.25
CA VAL A 311 -17.18 1.58 5.28
C VAL A 311 -16.06 2.44 4.70
N TYR A 312 -15.29 1.95 3.71
CA TYR A 312 -14.23 2.71 3.07
C TYR A 312 -14.79 3.91 2.31
N PHE A 313 -15.72 3.65 1.38
CA PHE A 313 -16.28 4.71 0.55
C PHE A 313 -17.12 5.70 1.35
N ARG A 314 -17.90 5.24 2.33
CA ARG A 314 -18.62 6.15 3.23
C ARG A 314 -17.65 7.09 3.94
N TRP A 315 -16.55 6.55 4.48
CA TRP A 315 -15.56 7.38 5.16
C TRP A 315 -14.85 8.34 4.21
N ALA A 316 -14.40 7.86 3.04
CA ALA A 316 -13.71 8.67 2.04
C ALA A 316 -14.59 9.85 1.59
N LEU A 317 -15.86 9.59 1.25
CA LEU A 317 -16.80 10.64 0.86
C LEU A 317 -17.02 11.67 1.98
N LEU A 318 -17.19 11.23 3.22
CA LEU A 318 -17.37 12.14 4.36
C LEU A 318 -16.15 13.04 4.58
N VAL A 319 -14.95 12.47 4.55
CA VAL A 319 -13.71 13.24 4.79
C VAL A 319 -13.41 14.17 3.62
N ILE A 320 -13.49 13.68 2.39
CA ILE A 320 -13.30 14.49 1.19
C ILE A 320 -14.28 15.68 1.19
N ASN A 321 -15.57 15.42 1.40
CA ASN A 321 -16.59 16.48 1.41
C ASN A 321 -16.36 17.48 2.54
N SER A 322 -15.94 17.02 3.72
CA SER A 322 -15.66 17.90 4.86
C SER A 322 -14.47 18.81 4.58
N ILE A 323 -13.38 18.27 4.01
CA ILE A 323 -12.19 19.07 3.66
C ILE A 323 -12.51 20.02 2.50
N CYS A 324 -13.21 19.56 1.47
CA CYS A 324 -13.67 20.40 0.36
C CYS A 324 -14.52 21.58 0.86
N ALA A 325 -15.49 21.32 1.73
CA ALA A 325 -16.34 22.35 2.31
C ALA A 325 -15.54 23.34 3.16
N TYR A 326 -14.58 22.87 3.95
CA TYR A 326 -13.73 23.72 4.78
C TYR A 326 -12.78 24.60 3.96
N LEU A 327 -12.19 24.06 2.89
CA LEU A 327 -11.21 24.77 2.04
C LEU A 327 -11.84 25.57 0.89
N GLY A 328 -13.13 25.36 0.59
CA GLY A 328 -13.80 25.96 -0.56
C GLY A 328 -13.27 25.45 -1.91
N ILE A 329 -12.82 24.19 -1.97
CA ILE A 329 -12.25 23.56 -3.17
C ILE A 329 -13.07 22.35 -3.63
N ASN A 330 -12.95 22.00 -4.90
CA ASN A 330 -13.48 20.74 -5.42
C ASN A 330 -12.40 19.65 -5.39
N CYS A 331 -12.79 18.40 -5.17
CA CYS A 331 -11.84 17.28 -5.08
C CYS A 331 -11.22 16.91 -6.45
N LEU A 332 -12.01 16.95 -7.52
CA LEU A 332 -11.60 16.42 -8.84
C LEU A 332 -11.55 17.49 -9.94
N THR A 333 -11.89 18.73 -9.64
CA THR A 333 -11.89 19.83 -10.60
C THR A 333 -11.11 21.03 -10.07
N ILE A 334 -10.48 21.78 -10.97
CA ILE A 334 -9.73 22.98 -10.60
C ILE A 334 -10.73 24.09 -10.29
N THR A 335 -10.70 24.61 -9.07
CA THR A 335 -11.45 25.81 -8.72
C THR A 335 -10.72 27.03 -9.30
N LYS A 336 -11.36 27.74 -10.24
CA LYS A 336 -10.81 29.00 -10.77
C LYS A 336 -10.89 30.07 -9.69
N LYS A 337 -9.77 30.71 -9.36
CA LYS A 337 -9.79 31.92 -8.53
C LYS A 337 -10.52 33.04 -9.29
N PRO A 338 -11.36 33.85 -8.62
CA PRO A 338 -11.96 35.05 -9.25
C PRO A 338 -10.86 35.96 -9.79
N ALA A 339 -11.11 36.61 -10.93
CA ALA A 339 -10.17 37.57 -11.50
C ALA A 339 -9.92 38.73 -10.51
N PRO A 340 -8.68 39.24 -10.38
CA PRO A 340 -8.39 40.37 -9.52
C PRO A 340 -9.17 41.60 -10.04
N GLY A 341 -10.21 42.00 -9.30
CA GLY A 341 -11.08 43.14 -9.66
C GLY A 341 -12.58 42.91 -9.46
N GLN A 342 -13.03 41.69 -9.15
CA GLN A 342 -14.42 41.39 -8.80
C GLN A 342 -14.50 40.78 -7.40
N GLY A 343 -14.15 41.56 -6.38
CA GLY A 343 -14.34 41.19 -4.99
C GLY A 343 -15.44 42.03 -4.36
N THR A 344 -16.62 41.46 -4.15
CA THR A 344 -17.53 41.95 -3.12
C THR A 344 -16.82 41.95 -1.77
N VAL A 345 -16.89 43.07 -1.08
CA VAL A 345 -16.37 43.29 0.27
C VAL A 345 -16.96 42.22 1.20
N GLY A 346 -16.16 41.26 1.68
CA GLY A 346 -16.63 40.35 2.72
C GLY A 346 -15.85 39.05 2.97
N GLU A 347 -15.11 38.49 2.01
CA GLU A 347 -14.41 37.23 2.24
C GLU A 347 -12.94 37.46 2.62
N LYS A 348 -12.64 37.25 3.90
CA LYS A 348 -11.27 37.09 4.38
C LYS A 348 -10.60 36.02 3.54
N SER A 349 -9.60 36.41 2.75
CA SER A 349 -8.69 35.47 2.11
C SER A 349 -8.04 34.64 3.20
N VAL A 350 -8.51 33.41 3.39
CA VAL A 350 -7.76 32.41 4.15
C VAL A 350 -6.54 32.12 3.28
N SER A 351 -5.42 32.76 3.61
CA SER A 351 -4.13 32.36 3.05
C SER A 351 -3.98 30.87 3.34
N ASN A 352 -3.80 30.05 2.31
CA ASN A 352 -3.40 28.67 2.47
C ASN A 352 -2.10 28.67 3.28
N GLY A 353 -2.20 28.52 4.59
CA GLY A 353 -1.08 28.54 5.54
C GLY A 353 -0.17 27.30 5.43
N PHE A 354 -0.24 26.59 4.30
CA PHE A 354 0.73 25.58 3.95
C PHE A 354 1.88 26.28 3.25
N ALA A 355 2.95 26.51 4.02
CA ALA A 355 4.26 26.69 3.41
C ALA A 355 4.50 25.50 2.46
N PRO A 356 4.94 25.73 1.21
CA PRO A 356 5.30 24.63 0.32
C PRO A 356 6.31 23.75 1.05
N GLU A 357 6.06 22.44 1.00
CA GLU A 357 6.98 21.43 1.54
C GLU A 357 8.39 21.75 1.03
N LYS A 358 9.33 21.95 1.96
CA LYS A 358 10.74 22.04 1.62
C LYS A 358 11.17 20.66 1.21
N HIS A 359 11.07 20.37 -0.08
CA HIS A 359 11.82 19.31 -0.69
C HIS A 359 13.29 19.69 -0.53
N VAL A 360 13.98 19.12 0.47
CA VAL A 360 15.41 19.35 0.68
C VAL A 360 16.13 18.55 -0.39
N PRO A 361 16.66 19.17 -1.45
CA PRO A 361 17.50 18.45 -2.39
C PRO A 361 18.83 18.19 -1.68
N ASN A 362 19.42 17.04 -1.97
CA ASN A 362 20.64 16.56 -1.34
C ASN A 362 21.71 17.63 -1.09
N GLY A 363 22.23 17.64 0.13
CA GLY A 363 23.39 18.44 0.49
C GLY A 363 23.61 18.39 2.00
N ARG A 364 24.83 18.04 2.42
CA ARG A 364 25.33 18.05 3.80
C ARG A 364 24.66 19.13 4.65
N ALA A 365 24.23 18.74 5.85
CA ALA A 365 23.93 19.67 6.92
C ALA A 365 25.14 20.60 7.12
N VAL A 366 25.05 21.83 6.65
CA VAL A 366 25.93 22.90 7.07
C VAL A 366 25.30 23.46 8.33
N GLN A 367 25.88 23.10 9.48
CA GLN A 367 25.74 23.86 10.71
C GLN A 367 26.14 25.31 10.40
N LYS A 368 25.22 26.25 10.64
CA LYS A 368 25.60 27.61 11.02
C LYS A 368 25.22 27.76 12.49
N GLY A 369 26.26 27.77 13.33
CA GLY A 369 26.17 28.30 14.68
C GLY A 369 26.04 29.81 14.65
N ASP A 370 25.41 30.30 15.71
CA ASP A 370 25.35 31.65 16.30
C ASP A 370 25.30 32.88 15.37
#